data_AF-R7MAK7-F1
#
_entry.id   AF-R7MAK7-F1
#
_cell.length_a   1.000
_cell.length_b   1.000
_cell.length_c   1.000
_cell.angle_alpha   90.00
_cell.angle_beta   90.00
_cell.angle_gamma   90.00
#
_symmetry.space_group_name_H-M   'P 1'
#
loop_
_entity.id
_entity.type
_entity.pdbx_description
1 polymer ?
#
loop_
_entity_poly.entity_id
_entity_poly.type
_entity_poly.pdbx_seq_one_letter_code
_entity_poly.pdbx_strand_id
1 'polypeptide(L)'
;MVVERQRVQEQDKIQRRSNFEPVESNLTQEQVKLEASRCLHCKNPRCVQGCPVNIQIPEFIKALKEDNLEEAGKIIRQTSMLPSVCGRVCPQERQCEGNCVLGIKGQPVAIGALERYVGDNTKAEQTEIKPSGKKVAVVGSGCAGITLCRYYCRS
;
A
#
# COMPACT_ATOMS: atom_id res chain seq x y z
N MET A 1 -13.09 23.64 -4.71
CA MET A 1 -12.28 23.70 -3.47
C MET A 1 -11.14 22.70 -3.63
N VAL A 2 -9.90 23.09 -3.33
CA VAL A 2 -8.75 22.18 -3.39
C VAL A 2 -8.80 21.32 -2.13
N VAL A 3 -9.00 20.00 -2.27
CA VAL A 3 -8.94 19.07 -1.13
C VAL A 3 -7.48 18.99 -0.67
N GLU A 4 -7.18 19.23 0.60
CA GLU A 4 -5.82 19.14 1.14
C GLU A 4 -5.34 17.69 1.29
N ARG A 5 -4.01 17.48 1.33
CA ARG A 5 -3.42 16.15 1.54
C ARG A 5 -3.71 15.71 2.97
N GLN A 6 -4.35 14.55 3.11
CA GLN A 6 -4.65 13.96 4.40
C GLN A 6 -3.38 13.42 5.04
N ARG A 7 -3.26 13.61 6.35
CA ARG A 7 -2.09 13.22 7.13
C ARG A 7 -2.52 12.27 8.24
N VAL A 8 -1.65 11.31 8.51
CA VAL A 8 -1.77 10.44 9.69
C VAL A 8 -1.54 11.26 10.95
N GLN A 9 -2.14 10.83 12.06
CA GLN A 9 -1.88 11.43 13.36
C GLN A 9 -0.60 10.81 13.93
N GLU A 10 0.33 11.66 14.37
CA GLU A 10 1.51 11.21 15.10
C GLU A 10 1.25 11.25 16.61
N GLN A 11 1.83 10.31 17.34
CA GLN A 11 1.94 10.37 18.79
C GLN A 11 2.69 11.64 19.23
N ASP A 12 2.33 12.14 20.41
CA ASP A 12 3.04 13.25 21.04
C ASP A 12 4.54 12.91 21.23
N LYS A 13 5.39 13.93 21.05
CA LYS A 13 6.85 13.78 21.08
C LYS A 13 7.37 13.33 22.45
N ILE A 14 6.73 13.78 23.54
CA ILE A 14 7.11 13.40 24.90
C ILE A 14 6.67 11.98 25.20
N GLN A 15 5.51 11.56 24.69
CA GLN A 15 5.02 10.20 24.86
C GLN A 15 5.83 9.18 24.05
N ARG A 16 6.08 9.44 22.75
CA ARG A 16 6.72 8.48 21.83
C ARG A 16 8.19 8.21 22.13
N ARG A 17 8.85 9.04 22.95
CA ARG A 17 10.25 8.83 23.35
C ARG A 17 10.42 7.70 24.38
N SER A 18 9.33 7.31 25.05
CA SER A 18 9.35 6.36 26.17
C SER A 18 8.52 5.10 25.93
N ASN A 19 8.15 4.82 24.67
CA ASN A 19 7.43 3.60 24.29
C ASN A 19 7.88 3.10 22.91
N PHE A 20 7.46 1.88 22.54
CA PHE A 20 7.75 1.25 21.25
C PHE A 20 6.49 1.07 20.37
N GLU A 21 5.40 1.75 20.73
CA GLU A 21 4.17 1.71 19.94
C GLU A 21 4.36 2.47 18.62
N PRO A 22 3.61 2.11 17.55
CA PRO A 22 3.70 2.80 16.27
C PRO A 22 3.45 4.31 16.43
N VAL A 23 4.39 5.13 15.94
CA VAL A 23 4.32 6.59 16.06
C VAL A 23 3.12 7.16 15.29
N GLU A 24 2.82 6.61 14.12
CA GLU A 24 1.75 7.07 13.24
C GLU A 24 0.51 6.18 13.36
N SER A 25 -0.66 6.81 13.48
CA SER A 25 -1.94 6.14 13.30
C SER A 25 -2.19 5.78 11.83
N ASN A 26 -3.22 4.98 11.58
CA ASN A 26 -3.73 4.81 10.22
C ASN A 26 -4.68 5.98 9.87
N LEU A 27 -4.94 6.19 8.59
CA LEU A 27 -5.97 7.14 8.15
C LEU A 27 -7.36 6.64 8.57
N THR A 28 -8.28 7.56 8.88
CA THR A 28 -9.69 7.21 9.04
C THR A 28 -10.34 6.93 7.68
N GLN A 29 -11.47 6.23 7.66
CA GLN A 29 -12.21 5.97 6.40
C GLN A 29 -12.59 7.28 5.68
N GLU A 30 -12.94 8.32 6.42
CA GLU A 30 -13.24 9.65 5.87
C GLU A 30 -12.02 10.29 5.21
N GLN A 31 -10.87 10.24 5.90
CA GLN A 31 -9.60 10.72 5.36
C GLN A 31 -9.19 9.91 4.11
N VAL A 32 -9.39 8.60 4.11
CA VAL A 32 -9.12 7.75 2.94
C VAL A 32 -9.94 8.17 1.75
N LYS A 33 -11.25 8.41 1.91
CA LYS A 33 -12.13 8.88 0.83
C LYS A 33 -11.68 10.25 0.30
N LEU A 34 -11.36 11.18 1.21
CA LEU A 34 -10.85 12.51 0.85
C LEU A 34 -9.52 12.42 0.10
N GLU A 35 -8.57 11.62 0.57
CA GLU A 35 -7.27 11.47 -0.08
C GLU A 35 -7.38 10.74 -1.43
N ALA A 36 -8.21 9.71 -1.51
CA ALA A 36 -8.49 9.00 -2.76
C ALA A 36 -9.12 9.94 -3.82
N SER A 37 -9.92 10.92 -3.40
CA SER A 37 -10.52 11.91 -4.29
C SER A 37 -9.51 12.86 -4.96
N ARG A 38 -8.29 12.99 -4.41
CA ARG A 38 -7.20 13.80 -4.97
C ARG A 38 -6.53 13.13 -6.17
N CYS A 39 -6.68 11.81 -6.34
CA CYS A 39 -6.10 11.11 -7.47
C CYS A 39 -6.72 11.57 -8.79
N LEU A 40 -5.87 12.00 -9.73
CA LEU A 40 -6.28 12.48 -11.05
C LEU A 40 -6.64 11.36 -12.03
N HIS A 41 -6.44 10.09 -11.64
CA HIS A 41 -6.63 8.91 -12.48
C HIS A 41 -5.95 9.08 -13.86
N CYS A 42 -4.64 9.36 -13.82
CA CYS A 42 -3.85 9.74 -14.98
C CYS A 42 -3.81 8.63 -16.04
N LYS A 43 -4.02 8.99 -17.32
CA LYS A 43 -3.91 8.05 -18.45
C LYS A 43 -2.52 7.38 -18.54
N ASN A 44 -1.46 8.11 -18.23
CA ASN A 44 -0.10 7.57 -18.12
C ASN A 44 0.38 7.72 -16.67
N PRO A 45 0.15 6.72 -15.80
CA PRO A 45 0.37 6.85 -14.37
C PRO A 45 1.85 6.66 -14.02
N ARG A 46 2.59 7.77 -13.96
CA ARG A 46 4.01 7.77 -13.53
C ARG A 46 4.24 7.18 -12.14
N CYS A 47 3.24 7.25 -11.27
CA CYS A 47 3.30 6.61 -9.94
C CYS A 47 3.47 5.09 -10.02
N VAL A 48 2.89 4.42 -11.03
CA VAL A 48 3.04 2.98 -11.26
C VAL A 48 4.48 2.67 -11.68
N GLN A 49 5.03 3.45 -12.62
CA GLN A 49 6.42 3.31 -13.08
C GLN A 49 7.44 3.57 -11.95
N GLY A 50 7.10 4.47 -11.01
CA GLY A 50 7.93 4.74 -9.83
C GLY A 50 7.84 3.67 -8.74
N CYS A 51 6.94 2.70 -8.85
CA CYS A 51 6.80 1.59 -7.90
C CYS A 51 7.61 0.38 -8.41
N PRO A 52 8.56 -0.16 -7.63
CA PRO A 52 9.40 -1.29 -8.08
C PRO A 52 8.63 -2.55 -8.47
N VAL A 53 7.43 -2.75 -7.90
CA VAL A 53 6.56 -3.91 -8.19
C VAL A 53 5.35 -3.53 -9.06
N ASN A 54 5.30 -2.30 -9.59
CA ASN A 54 4.23 -1.83 -10.48
C ASN A 54 2.81 -2.07 -9.92
N ILE A 55 2.54 -1.65 -8.69
CA ILE A 55 1.16 -1.65 -8.16
C ILE A 55 0.26 -0.83 -9.07
N GLN A 56 -0.93 -1.33 -9.37
CA GLN A 56 -1.97 -0.63 -10.14
C GLN A 56 -2.61 0.48 -9.30
N ILE A 57 -1.81 1.51 -9.00
CA ILE A 57 -2.12 2.58 -8.05
C ILE A 57 -3.44 3.31 -8.38
N PRO A 58 -3.68 3.77 -9.62
CA PRO A 58 -4.94 4.45 -9.95
C PRO A 58 -6.18 3.58 -9.71
N GLU A 59 -6.07 2.26 -9.91
CA GLU A 59 -7.18 1.32 -9.80
C GLU A 59 -7.56 1.04 -8.35
N PHE A 60 -6.59 0.74 -7.48
CA PHE A 60 -6.93 0.52 -6.06
C PHE A 60 -7.42 1.81 -5.41
N ILE A 61 -6.91 2.98 -5.81
CA ILE A 61 -7.39 4.26 -5.28
C ILE A 61 -8.81 4.54 -5.76
N LYS A 62 -9.14 4.19 -7.00
CA LYS A 62 -10.51 4.26 -7.51
C LYS A 62 -11.45 3.37 -6.68
N ALA A 63 -11.04 2.13 -6.40
CA ALA A 63 -11.82 1.23 -5.54
C ALA A 63 -12.03 1.83 -4.13
N LEU A 64 -11.02 2.47 -3.53
CA LEU A 64 -11.18 3.18 -2.26
C LEU A 64 -12.15 4.37 -2.34
N LYS A 65 -12.11 5.12 -3.45
CA LYS A 65 -13.05 6.22 -3.69
C LYS A 65 -14.50 5.73 -3.80
N GLU A 66 -14.69 4.51 -4.30
CA GLU A 66 -15.97 3.82 -4.44
C GLU A 66 -16.36 3.02 -3.18
N ASP A 67 -15.62 3.18 -2.07
CA ASP A 67 -15.82 2.48 -0.80
C ASP A 67 -15.69 0.94 -0.88
N ASN A 68 -14.96 0.44 -1.88
CA ASN A 68 -14.72 -0.98 -2.09
C ASN A 68 -13.32 -1.38 -1.61
N LEU A 69 -13.19 -1.49 -0.29
CA LEU A 69 -11.93 -1.82 0.38
C LEU A 69 -11.38 -3.20 -0.01
N GLU A 70 -12.25 -4.20 -0.15
CA GLU A 70 -11.85 -5.56 -0.53
C GLU A 70 -11.27 -5.61 -1.95
N GLU A 71 -11.89 -4.89 -2.90
CA GLU A 71 -11.38 -4.81 -4.26
C GLU A 71 -10.03 -4.08 -4.32
N ALA A 72 -9.87 -2.98 -3.56
CA ALA A 72 -8.58 -2.32 -3.43
C ALA A 72 -7.51 -3.30 -2.91
N GLY A 73 -7.86 -4.13 -1.93
CA GLY A 73 -6.99 -5.17 -1.38
C GLY A 73 -6.62 -6.26 -2.38
N LYS A 74 -7.54 -6.66 -3.26
CA LYS A 74 -7.28 -7.60 -4.35
C LYS A 74 -6.33 -7.01 -5.39
N ILE A 75 -6.60 -5.78 -5.83
CA ILE A 75 -5.77 -5.07 -6.83
C ILE A 75 -4.32 -4.96 -6.37
N ILE A 76 -4.08 -4.52 -5.12
CA ILE A 76 -2.71 -4.40 -4.60
C ILE A 76 -2.02 -5.78 -4.54
N ARG A 77 -2.76 -6.82 -4.12
CA ARG A 77 -2.22 -8.19 -3.99
C ARG A 77 -1.98 -8.91 -5.31
N GLN A 78 -2.32 -8.31 -6.45
CA GLN A 78 -1.89 -8.82 -7.75
C GLN A 78 -0.37 -8.75 -7.91
N THR A 79 0.27 -7.71 -7.35
CA THR A 79 1.72 -7.49 -7.51
C THR A 79 2.49 -7.31 -6.20
N SER A 80 1.83 -6.98 -5.08
CA SER A 80 2.45 -6.80 -3.76
C SER A 80 1.87 -7.75 -2.71
N MET A 81 2.70 -8.59 -2.10
CA MET A 81 2.26 -9.52 -1.05
C MET A 81 2.22 -8.90 0.35
N LEU A 82 2.86 -7.74 0.55
CA LEU A 82 3.10 -7.14 1.87
C LEU A 82 2.64 -5.67 1.95
N PRO A 83 1.38 -5.35 1.59
CA PRO A 83 0.93 -3.95 1.54
C PRO A 83 1.01 -3.23 2.89
N SER A 84 0.74 -3.92 4.00
CA SER A 84 0.87 -3.36 5.35
C SER A 84 2.32 -3.01 5.71
N VAL A 85 3.30 -3.71 5.14
CA VAL A 85 4.73 -3.41 5.35
C VAL A 85 5.17 -2.31 4.39
N CYS A 86 4.95 -2.48 3.08
CA CYS A 86 5.38 -1.54 2.05
C CYS A 86 4.79 -0.13 2.25
N GLY A 87 3.51 -0.04 2.63
CA GLY A 87 2.87 1.24 2.94
C GLY A 87 3.49 1.99 4.14
N ARG A 88 4.27 1.31 5.00
CA ARG A 88 4.97 1.90 6.15
C ARG A 88 6.43 2.23 5.89
N VAL A 89 7.14 1.40 5.13
CA VAL A 89 8.62 1.44 5.09
C VAL A 89 9.19 1.83 3.73
N CYS A 90 8.39 1.82 2.65
CA CYS A 90 8.88 2.28 1.36
C CYS A 90 9.27 3.77 1.44
N PRO A 91 10.39 4.20 0.83
CA PRO A 91 10.70 5.62 0.70
C PRO A 91 9.85 6.23 -0.41
N GLN A 92 8.57 6.51 -0.14
CA GLN A 92 7.61 6.88 -1.18
C GLN A 92 7.98 8.17 -1.91
N GLU A 93 8.66 9.10 -1.22
CA GLU A 93 9.16 10.36 -1.76
C GLU A 93 10.20 10.16 -2.89
N ARG A 94 10.84 8.99 -2.95
CA ARG A 94 11.76 8.60 -4.04
C ARG A 94 11.15 7.59 -5.02
N GLN A 95 9.92 7.15 -4.77
CA GLN A 95 9.23 6.10 -5.52
C GLN A 95 7.89 6.61 -6.09
N CYS A 96 6.77 5.97 -5.74
CA CYS A 96 5.46 6.24 -6.30
C CYS A 96 4.98 7.68 -6.07
N GLU A 97 5.17 8.23 -4.87
CA GLU A 97 4.75 9.60 -4.53
C GLU A 97 5.67 10.65 -5.16
N GLY A 98 6.98 10.39 -5.19
CA GLY A 98 7.96 11.24 -5.88
C GLY A 98 7.70 11.38 -7.38
N ASN A 99 7.04 10.39 -7.99
CA ASN A 99 6.66 10.39 -9.40
C ASN A 99 5.20 10.81 -9.64
N CYS A 100 4.43 11.16 -8.60
CA CYS A 100 3.03 11.53 -8.74
C CYS A 100 2.88 12.85 -9.52
N VAL A 101 2.05 12.86 -10.58
CA VAL A 101 1.81 14.05 -11.41
C VAL A 101 1.24 15.22 -10.59
N LEU A 102 0.40 14.93 -9.60
CA LEU A 102 -0.15 15.95 -8.69
C LEU A 102 0.95 16.64 -7.86
N GLY A 103 2.04 15.91 -7.55
CA GLY A 103 3.18 16.41 -6.80
C GLY A 103 4.03 17.45 -7.54
N ILE A 104 3.87 17.62 -8.86
CA ILE A 104 4.67 18.58 -9.65
C ILE A 104 4.33 20.04 -9.27
N LYS A 105 3.07 20.33 -8.97
CA LYS A 105 2.58 21.68 -8.64
C LYS A 105 1.98 21.77 -7.23
N GLY A 106 2.10 20.72 -6.43
CA GLY A 106 1.47 20.63 -5.12
C GLY A 106 1.95 19.43 -4.34
N GLN A 107 1.12 18.95 -3.42
CA GLN A 107 1.41 17.74 -2.65
C GLN A 107 0.99 16.50 -3.46
N PRO A 108 1.80 15.44 -3.53
CA PRO A 108 1.39 14.19 -4.17
C PRO A 108 0.24 13.55 -3.40
N VAL A 109 -0.39 12.54 -4.01
CA VAL A 109 -1.33 11.67 -3.30
C VAL A 109 -0.55 10.85 -2.28
N ALA A 110 -1.08 10.69 -1.06
CA ALA A 110 -0.47 9.87 0.00
C ALA A 110 -0.65 8.36 -0.27
N ILE A 111 -0.04 7.88 -1.35
CA ILE A 111 -0.18 6.50 -1.85
C ILE A 111 0.25 5.49 -0.78
N GLY A 112 1.35 5.74 -0.05
CA GLY A 112 1.81 4.84 1.00
C GLY A 112 0.81 4.71 2.16
N ALA A 113 0.20 5.82 2.58
CA ALA A 113 -0.82 5.82 3.63
C ALA A 113 -2.10 5.09 3.19
N LEU A 114 -2.51 5.24 1.93
CA LEU A 114 -3.64 4.50 1.36
C LEU A 114 -3.34 2.99 1.25
N GLU A 115 -2.14 2.61 0.79
CA GLU A 115 -1.71 1.21 0.73
C GLU A 115 -1.67 0.58 2.12
N ARG A 116 -1.15 1.32 3.12
CA ARG A 116 -1.15 0.91 4.53
C ARG A 116 -2.58 0.70 5.04
N TYR A 117 -3.50 1.63 4.76
CA TYR A 117 -4.90 1.50 5.17
C TYR A 117 -5.53 0.24 4.60
N VAL A 118 -5.36 -0.01 3.30
CA VAL A 118 -5.87 -1.23 2.66
C VAL A 118 -5.23 -2.47 3.25
N GLY A 119 -3.90 -2.49 3.39
CA GLY A 119 -3.15 -3.63 3.90
C GLY A 119 -3.53 -4.03 5.32
N ASP A 120 -3.82 -3.06 6.19
CA ASP A 120 -4.21 -3.29 7.58
C ASP A 120 -5.66 -3.76 7.73
N ASN A 121 -6.56 -3.31 6.83
CA ASN A 121 -7.99 -3.57 6.95
C ASN A 121 -8.51 -4.66 5.99
N THR A 122 -7.65 -5.28 5.19
CA THR A 122 -8.02 -6.39 4.30
C THR A 122 -7.21 -7.64 4.62
N LYS A 123 -7.83 -8.81 4.46
CA LYS A 123 -7.14 -10.09 4.65
C LYS A 123 -6.52 -10.55 3.33
N ALA A 124 -5.41 -11.28 3.44
CA ALA A 124 -4.90 -12.00 2.27
C ALA A 124 -5.85 -13.15 1.93
N GLU A 125 -6.16 -13.31 0.64
CA GLU A 125 -6.98 -14.42 0.17
C GLU A 125 -6.29 -15.76 0.49
N GLN A 126 -7.04 -16.65 1.13
CA GLN A 126 -6.61 -18.03 1.33
C GLN A 126 -6.80 -18.77 0.01
N THR A 127 -5.69 -19.10 -0.64
CA THR A 127 -5.72 -19.90 -1.86
C THR A 127 -5.68 -21.38 -1.46
N GLU A 128 -6.52 -22.19 -2.10
CA GLU A 128 -6.44 -23.64 -1.98
C GLU A 128 -5.07 -24.11 -2.49
N ILE A 129 -4.30 -24.78 -1.63
CA ILE A 129 -2.97 -25.29 -1.96
C ILE A 129 -3.14 -26.70 -2.49
N LYS A 130 -2.80 -26.91 -3.76
CA LYS A 130 -2.80 -28.24 -4.38
C LYS A 130 -1.39 -28.83 -4.32
N PRO A 131 -1.20 -30.06 -3.80
CA PRO A 131 0.12 -30.66 -3.75
C PRO A 131 0.73 -30.84 -5.15
N SER A 132 1.88 -30.23 -5.39
CA SER A 132 2.59 -30.32 -6.67
C SER A 132 3.50 -31.55 -6.80
N GLY A 133 3.72 -32.28 -5.69
CA GLY A 133 4.68 -33.39 -5.61
C GLY A 133 6.16 -32.97 -5.63
N LYS A 134 6.45 -31.67 -5.77
CA LYS A 134 7.81 -31.12 -5.80
C LYS A 134 8.23 -30.63 -4.41
N LYS A 135 9.55 -30.62 -4.15
CA LYS A 135 10.14 -30.08 -2.92
C LYS A 135 10.99 -28.86 -3.25
N VAL A 136 10.79 -27.78 -2.50
CA VAL A 136 11.56 -26.54 -2.60
C VAL A 136 12.03 -26.17 -1.20
N ALA A 137 13.31 -25.80 -1.05
CA ALA A 137 13.86 -25.29 0.20
C ALA A 137 14.08 -23.77 0.06
N VAL A 138 13.60 -23.01 1.04
CA VAL A 138 13.81 -21.56 1.15
C VAL A 138 14.64 -21.30 2.40
N VAL A 139 15.85 -20.74 2.22
CA VAL A 139 16.75 -20.41 3.34
C VAL A 139 16.59 -18.94 3.67
N GLY A 140 15.99 -18.68 4.84
CA GLY A 140 15.71 -17.33 5.35
C GLY A 140 14.23 -16.94 5.27
N SER A 141 13.74 -16.32 6.34
CA SER A 141 12.33 -15.94 6.55
C SER A 141 12.07 -14.44 6.39
N GLY A 142 12.95 -13.70 5.72
CA GLY A 142 12.73 -12.30 5.39
C GLY A 142 11.65 -12.10 4.32
N CYS A 143 11.40 -10.84 3.93
CA CYS A 143 10.37 -10.48 2.96
C CYS A 143 10.48 -11.29 1.65
N ALA A 144 11.70 -11.53 1.16
CA ALA A 144 11.94 -12.33 -0.04
C ALA A 144 11.51 -13.80 0.14
N GLY A 145 11.92 -14.43 1.25
CA GLY A 145 11.62 -15.84 1.53
C GLY A 145 10.13 -16.09 1.71
N ILE A 146 9.44 -15.25 2.49
CA ILE A 146 7.99 -15.37 2.70
C ILE A 146 7.22 -15.18 1.39
N THR A 147 7.61 -14.19 0.58
CA THR A 147 6.99 -13.92 -0.72
C THR A 147 7.16 -15.12 -1.66
N LEU A 148 8.38 -15.68 -1.72
CA LEU A 148 8.69 -16.84 -2.54
C LEU A 148 7.90 -18.09 -2.11
N CYS A 149 7.83 -18.36 -0.80
CA CYS A 149 7.02 -19.46 -0.26
C CYS A 149 5.57 -19.34 -0.71
N ARG A 150 4.96 -18.16 -0.59
CA ARG A 150 3.57 -17.96 -1.05
C ARG A 150 3.41 -18.16 -2.55
N TYR A 151 4.36 -17.73 -3.36
CA TYR A 151 4.33 -17.92 -4.80
C TYR A 151 4.33 -19.41 -5.18
N TYR A 152 5.23 -20.21 -4.58
CA TYR A 152 5.30 -21.65 -4.85
C TYR A 152 4.12 -22.45 -4.27
N CYS A 153 3.49 -22.01 -3.18
CA CYS A 153 2.26 -22.67 -2.69
C CYS A 153 1.06 -22.51 -3.64
N ARG A 154 1.08 -21.51 -4.55
CA ARG A 154 0.02 -21.29 -5.55
C ARG A 154 0.32 -21.94 -6.91
N SER A 155 1.55 -22.43 -7.12
CA SER A 155 2.05 -22.97 -8.40
C SER A 155 2.03 -24.50 -8.42
#